data_AF-A0A957X1N3-F1
#
_entry.id   AF-A0A957X1N3-F1
#
_cell.length_a   1.000
_cell.length_b   1.000
_cell.length_c   1.000
_cell.angle_alpha   90.00
_cell.angle_beta   90.00
_cell.angle_gamma   90.00
#
_symmetry.space_group_name_H-M   'P 1'
#
loop_
_entity.id
_entity.type
_entity.pdbx_description
1 polymer ?
#
loop_
_entity_poly.entity_id
_entity_poly.type
_entity_poly.pdbx_seq_one_letter_code
_entity_poly.pdbx_strand_id
1 'polypeptide(L)' 'GGQPVGETMGMGVLARVGLGVNPDAMHAERVDGFSPLAVANAVARQRELLLAGQGPALLDTVTYRFSGHS' A
#
# COMPACT_ATOMS: atom_id res chain seq x y z
N GLY A 1 4.11 -9.93 15.26
CA GLY A 1 4.23 -8.49 15.07
C GLY A 1 2.96 -8.07 14.43
N GLY A 2 1.95 -7.77 15.26
CA GLY A 2 0.70 -7.19 14.77
C GLY A 2 0.98 -5.83 14.16
N GLN A 3 0.02 -5.31 13.40
CA GLN A 3 0.08 -3.92 12.93
C GLN A 3 0.05 -3.01 14.17
N PRO A 4 1.03 -2.10 14.38
CA PRO A 4 1.10 -1.24 15.58
C PRO A 4 0.09 -0.07 15.54
N VAL A 5 -1.06 -0.28 14.90
CA VAL A 5 -2.13 0.72 14.76
C VAL A 5 -2.65 1.06 16.15
N GLY A 6 -2.53 2.33 16.55
CA GLY A 6 -2.90 2.79 17.88
C GLY A 6 -1.81 2.65 18.95
N GLU A 7 -0.64 2.11 18.60
CA GLU A 7 0.55 2.09 19.45
C GLU A 7 1.60 3.07 18.89
N THR A 8 2.61 2.57 18.18
CA THR A 8 3.72 3.36 17.64
C THR A 8 3.49 3.83 16.20
N MET A 9 2.46 3.32 15.53
CA MET A 9 2.15 3.73 14.16
C MET A 9 1.58 5.16 14.14
N GLY A 10 2.36 6.12 13.64
CA GLY A 10 1.98 7.54 13.56
C GLY A 10 0.89 7.86 12.52
N MET A 11 0.29 6.85 11.88
CA MET A 11 -0.72 6.99 10.84
C MET A 11 -1.80 5.91 10.98
N GLY A 12 -3.06 6.24 10.69
CA GLY A 12 -4.15 5.26 10.74
C GLY A 12 -4.23 4.34 9.51
N VAL A 13 -3.89 4.86 8.33
CA VAL A 13 -3.87 4.12 7.07
C VAL A 13 -2.60 4.51 6.31
N LEU A 14 -1.75 3.54 5.97
CA LEU A 14 -0.48 3.80 5.31
C LEU A 14 -0.67 4.51 3.98
N ALA A 15 -1.68 4.12 3.18
CA ALA A 15 -1.98 4.81 1.92
C ALA A 15 -2.23 6.33 2.06
N ARG A 16 -2.70 6.82 3.23
CA ARG A 16 -2.89 8.27 3.44
C ARG A 16 -1.59 9.05 3.52
N VAL A 17 -0.47 8.40 3.82
CA VAL A 17 0.86 9.04 3.82
C VAL A 17 1.20 9.57 2.44
N GLY A 18 0.74 8.93 1.36
CA GLY A 18 0.96 9.37 -0.01
C GLY A 18 0.56 10.82 -0.27
N LEU A 19 -0.52 11.31 0.34
CA LEU A 19 -1.00 12.69 0.23
C LEU A 19 0.01 13.75 0.69
N GLY A 20 0.98 13.36 1.54
CA GLY A 20 2.02 14.25 2.05
C GLY A 20 3.36 14.16 1.31
N VAL A 21 3.50 13.25 0.33
CA VAL A 21 4.80 12.96 -0.31
C VAL A 21 5.01 13.75 -1.60
N ASN A 22 4.01 13.82 -2.47
CA ASN A 22 4.09 14.57 -3.74
C ASN A 22 2.69 15.06 -4.18
N PRO A 23 2.61 15.94 -5.22
CA PRO A 23 1.32 16.45 -5.72
C PRO A 23 0.35 15.37 -6.23
N ASP A 24 0.86 14.22 -6.64
CA ASP A 24 0.09 13.09 -7.18
C ASP A 24 -0.32 12.08 -6.09
N ALA A 25 -0.19 12.45 -4.82
CA ALA A 25 -0.47 11.58 -3.67
C ALA A 25 0.30 10.23 -3.70
N MET A 26 1.47 10.19 -4.34
CA MET A 26 2.33 9.02 -4.59
C MET A 26 1.59 7.85 -5.28
N HIS A 27 0.50 8.14 -5.99
CA HIS A 27 -0.40 7.12 -6.55
C HIS A 27 -0.77 6.04 -5.52
N ALA A 28 -0.94 6.45 -4.25
CA ALA A 28 -1.11 5.52 -3.15
C ALA A 28 -2.50 4.87 -3.17
N GLU A 29 -2.55 3.54 -3.09
CA GLU A 29 -3.80 2.78 -2.97
C GLU A 29 -3.71 1.69 -1.89
N ARG A 30 -4.86 1.27 -1.36
CA ARG A 30 -4.97 0.20 -0.37
C ARG A 30 -5.79 -0.96 -0.93
N VAL A 31 -5.30 -2.19 -0.77
CA VAL A 31 -5.90 -3.41 -1.31
C VAL A 31 -6.02 -4.50 -0.25
N ASP A 32 -7.07 -5.31 -0.35
CA ASP A 32 -7.20 -6.54 0.42
C ASP A 32 -6.23 -7.61 -0.12
N GLY A 33 -5.21 -7.94 0.67
CA GLY A 33 -4.20 -8.94 0.35
C GLY A 33 -4.72 -10.38 0.35
N PHE A 34 -5.92 -10.63 0.86
CA PHE A 34 -6.58 -11.94 0.77
C PHE A 34 -7.38 -12.14 -0.52
N SER A 35 -7.46 -11.11 -1.38
CA SER A 35 -8.07 -11.20 -2.70
C SER A 35 -6.99 -11.14 -3.78
N PRO A 36 -6.47 -12.29 -4.28
CA PRO A 36 -5.37 -12.32 -5.23
C PRO A 36 -5.66 -11.56 -6.53
N LEU A 37 -6.91 -11.56 -6.99
CA LEU A 37 -7.32 -10.82 -8.18
C LEU A 37 -7.34 -9.31 -7.93
N ALA A 38 -7.71 -8.85 -6.73
CA ALA A 38 -7.63 -7.44 -6.38
C ALA A 38 -6.18 -6.96 -6.35
N VAL A 39 -5.28 -7.77 -5.77
CA VAL A 39 -3.83 -7.50 -5.75
C VAL A 39 -3.26 -7.45 -7.16
N ALA A 40 -3.56 -8.44 -8.01
CA ALA A 40 -3.09 -8.46 -9.39
C ALA A 40 -3.57 -7.23 -10.19
N ASN A 41 -4.84 -6.84 -10.03
CA ASN A 41 -5.39 -5.66 -10.68
C ASN A 41 -4.74 -4.36 -10.19
N ALA A 42 -4.44 -4.25 -8.88
CA ALA A 42 -3.74 -3.10 -8.32
C ALA A 42 -2.31 -2.98 -8.87
N VAL A 43 -1.56 -4.10 -8.87
CA VAL A 43 -0.22 -4.16 -9.46
C VAL A 43 -0.23 -3.78 -10.94
N ALA A 44 -1.22 -4.24 -11.71
CA ALA A 44 -1.35 -3.87 -13.12
C ALA A 44 -1.52 -2.35 -13.33
N ARG A 45 -2.42 -1.70 -12.59
CA ARG A 45 -2.63 -0.24 -12.66
C ARG A 45 -1.37 0.54 -12.28
N GLN A 46 -0.73 0.17 -11.16
CA GLN A 46 0.48 0.86 -10.70
C GLN A 46 1.65 0.68 -11.68
N ARG A 47 1.76 -0.50 -12.30
CA ARG A 47 2.77 -0.76 -13.33
C ARG A 47 2.62 0.17 -14.53
N GLU A 48 1.40 0.44 -14.98
CA GLU A 48 1.16 1.37 -16.10
C GLU A 48 1.68 2.79 -15.78
N LEU A 49 1.41 3.28 -14.56
CA LEU A 49 1.90 4.58 -14.09
C LEU A 49 3.43 4.64 -14.03
N LEU A 50 4.05 3.60 -13.49
CA LEU A 50 5.51 3.49 -13.37
C LEU A 50 6.19 3.45 -14.75
N LEU A 51 5.64 2.67 -15.69
CA LEU A 51 6.17 2.59 -17.06
C LEU A 51 5.98 3.89 -17.84
N ALA A 52 4.93 4.65 -17.56
CA ALA A 52 4.70 5.97 -18.13
C ALA A 52 5.56 7.07 -17.48
N GLY A 53 6.38 6.73 -16.48
CA GLY A 53 7.24 7.69 -15.77
C GLY A 53 6.47 8.68 -14.89
N GLN A 54 5.24 8.37 -14.51
CA GLN A 54 4.34 9.28 -13.78
C GLN A 54 4.61 9.30 -12.27
N GLY A 55 5.83 8.97 -11.86
CA GLY A 55 6.28 9.05 -10.47
C GLY A 55 6.12 7.76 -9.68
N PRO A 56 6.51 7.80 -8.38
CA PRO A 56 6.48 6.64 -7.52
C PRO A 56 5.05 6.22 -7.16
N ALA A 57 4.88 4.93 -6.89
CA ALA A 57 3.63 4.27 -6.52
C ALA A 57 3.74 3.68 -5.10
N LEU A 58 2.65 3.70 -4.34
CA LEU A 58 2.54 3.01 -3.04
C LEU A 58 1.33 2.06 -3.03
N LEU A 59 1.57 0.78 -2.74
CA LEU A 59 0.53 -0.22 -2.59
C LEU A 59 0.47 -0.74 -1.14
N ASP A 60 -0.52 -0.26 -0.37
CA ASP A 60 -0.83 -0.72 0.99
C ASP A 60 -1.63 -2.04 0.92
N THR A 61 -0.93 -3.17 0.92
CA THR A 61 -1.54 -4.51 0.87
C THR A 61 -1.86 -5.02 2.27
N VAL A 62 -3.15 -5.05 2.62
CA VAL A 62 -3.60 -5.49 3.93
C VAL A 62 -3.56 -7.01 4.01
N THR A 63 -2.74 -7.54 4.89
CA THR A 63 -2.64 -8.99 5.11
C THR A 63 -2.39 -9.30 6.58
N TYR A 64 -2.39 -10.58 6.91
CA TYR A 64 -2.08 -11.08 8.23
C TYR A 64 -0.93 -12.08 8.17
N ARG A 65 -0.02 -11.99 9.16
CA ARG A 65 1.06 -12.94 9.31
C ARG A 65 0.61 -14.10 10.19
N PHE A 66 0.31 -15.24 9.58
CA PHE A 66 -0.20 -16.42 10.29
C PHE A 66 0.81 -17.08 11.25
N SER A 67 2.10 -16.94 10.97
CA SER A 67 3.18 -17.52 11.79
C SER A 67 3.98 -16.46 12.56
N GLY A 68 4.89 -16.95 13.41
CA GLY A 68 5.84 -16.16 14.19
C GLY A 68 6.70 -15.24 13.31
N HIS A 69 7.47 -14.35 13.95
CA HIS A 69 8.38 -13.49 13.20
C HIS A 69 9.61 -14.26 12.68
N SER A 70 9.95 -15.33 13.39
CA SER A 70 11.11 -16.20 13.26
C SER A 70 10.67 -17.60 13.67
#